data_AF-A0A6I9L4M4-F1
#
_entry.id   AF-A0A6I9L4M4-F1
#
_cell.length_a   1.000
_cell.length_b   1.000
_cell.length_c   1.000
_cell.angle_alpha   90.00
_cell.angle_beta   90.00
_cell.angle_gamma   90.00
#
_symmetry.space_group_name_H-M   'P 1'
#
loop_
_entity.id
_entity.type
_entity.pdbx_description
1 polymer ?
#
loop_
_entity_poly.entity_id
_entity_poly.type
_entity_poly.pdbx_seq_one_letter_code
_entity_poly.pdbx_strand_id
1 'polypeptide(L)'
;MQGRSPSLAPSASLGLPRRSGHRQLQRQLKGTMTTLSPENSLSARQSATFILEKRKPPIDKTEWDSFFDENGHLAKSRDFICVNILERGLHPFVRTEAWKFLTGYYSWQSSRDERLMVDSNRRRNYKALCQMYEKIQPLLENLHGNFTETRNNIAYDIQRLYDKDPLGNVLVDKKKLEKTLLLSYVCNTKAEYQRGFHEMVMLFQLMVGHEHETFWLFQFFLQKTEHSCVINIGVGKNLDMLNSVITLLDPEFAEHLKGKGSGAVQSLFPWFCLCFQRAFKSFDDVWRLWEVLLTGKPCRNFQVLVAYSMLQMVREQALVESMSGDAILLACNSLIDLDADELISAACMVYAELMQKEVPQPLKDFFL
;
A
#
# COMPACT_ATOMS: atom_id res chain seq x y z
N MET A 1 -6.42 -16.97 -53.52
CA MET A 1 -5.50 -17.97 -52.95
C MET A 1 -4.35 -17.23 -52.27
N GLN A 2 -4.40 -17.21 -50.93
CA GLN A 2 -3.31 -17.05 -49.95
C GLN A 2 -2.36 -15.85 -50.04
N GLY A 3 -2.66 -14.84 -49.23
CA GLY A 3 -1.66 -13.92 -48.69
C GLY A 3 -0.81 -14.63 -47.63
N ARG A 4 0.51 -14.46 -47.71
CA ARG A 4 1.48 -14.95 -46.71
C ARG A 4 1.70 -13.86 -45.66
N SER A 5 1.32 -14.15 -44.43
CA SER A 5 1.73 -13.43 -43.23
C SER A 5 3.25 -13.57 -43.02
N PRO A 6 4.01 -12.52 -42.68
CA PRO A 6 5.34 -12.69 -42.13
C PRO A 6 5.23 -13.03 -40.65
N SER A 7 5.86 -14.13 -40.26
CA SER A 7 5.94 -14.66 -38.90
C SER A 7 6.60 -13.69 -37.93
N LEU A 8 5.98 -13.49 -36.76
CA LEU A 8 6.57 -12.86 -35.58
C LEU A 8 7.84 -13.62 -35.16
N ALA A 9 8.97 -12.92 -35.17
CA ALA A 9 10.21 -13.35 -34.53
C ALA A 9 10.17 -13.06 -33.02
N PRO A 10 10.90 -13.83 -32.18
CA PRO A 10 10.62 -13.96 -30.76
C PRO A 10 11.07 -12.73 -29.96
N SER A 11 10.27 -12.42 -28.93
CA SER A 11 10.52 -11.39 -27.93
C SER A 11 11.95 -11.48 -27.36
N ALA A 12 12.78 -10.49 -27.68
CA ALA A 12 14.06 -10.31 -27.01
C ALA A 12 13.80 -9.98 -25.53
N SER A 13 14.03 -10.97 -24.67
CA SER A 13 14.02 -10.82 -23.22
C SER A 13 15.14 -9.87 -22.81
N LEU A 14 14.81 -8.59 -22.63
CA LEU A 14 15.64 -7.60 -21.97
C LEU A 14 15.98 -8.12 -20.56
N GLY A 15 17.27 -8.35 -20.32
CA GLY A 15 17.85 -8.84 -19.06
C GLY A 15 17.73 -7.85 -17.90
N LEU A 16 16.53 -7.33 -17.64
CA LEU A 16 16.16 -6.80 -16.34
C LEU A 16 16.19 -7.96 -15.33
N PRO A 17 16.43 -7.72 -14.03
CA PRO A 17 16.45 -8.76 -13.00
C PRO A 17 15.03 -9.32 -12.72
N ARG A 18 14.38 -9.90 -13.74
CA ARG A 18 13.19 -10.72 -13.61
C ARG A 18 13.64 -12.14 -13.31
N ARG A 19 13.77 -12.47 -12.02
CA ARG A 19 13.41 -13.78 -11.41
C ARG A 19 13.99 -14.02 -10.01
N SER A 20 15.02 -13.28 -9.56
CA SER A 20 15.61 -13.54 -8.23
C SER A 20 14.77 -12.96 -7.09
N GLY A 21 14.36 -11.70 -7.17
CA GLY A 21 13.57 -11.03 -6.13
C GLY A 21 12.20 -11.65 -5.88
N HIS A 22 11.48 -12.05 -6.95
CA HIS A 22 10.16 -12.68 -6.83
C HIS A 22 10.20 -14.05 -6.13
N ARG A 23 11.24 -14.87 -6.38
CA ARG A 23 11.39 -16.18 -5.71
C ARG A 23 11.95 -16.04 -4.29
N GLN A 24 12.75 -15.00 -4.02
CA GLN A 24 13.31 -14.75 -2.70
C GLN A 24 12.27 -14.15 -1.75
N LEU A 25 11.41 -13.24 -2.21
CA LEU A 25 10.24 -12.76 -1.45
C LEU A 25 9.19 -13.86 -1.24
N GLN A 26 8.87 -14.69 -2.25
CA GLN A 26 7.94 -15.81 -2.07
C GLN A 26 8.46 -16.90 -1.12
N ARG A 27 9.79 -17.03 -0.95
CA ARG A 27 10.40 -17.92 0.05
C ARG A 27 10.46 -17.29 1.44
N GLN A 28 10.63 -15.97 1.57
CA GLN A 28 10.64 -15.26 2.85
C GLN A 28 9.23 -14.99 3.43
N LEU A 29 8.19 -14.97 2.59
CA LEU A 29 6.78 -14.84 3.02
C LEU A 29 6.12 -16.17 3.42
N LYS A 30 6.84 -17.30 3.35
CA LYS A 30 6.36 -18.64 3.75
C LYS A 30 6.63 -18.98 5.22
N GLY A 31 7.18 -18.06 6.00
CA GLY A 31 7.41 -18.27 7.43
C GLY A 31 6.19 -17.90 8.26
N THR A 32 5.66 -18.91 8.98
CA THR A 32 4.53 -18.89 9.92
C THR A 32 3.14 -18.78 9.27
N MET A 33 2.54 -19.96 9.00
CA MET A 33 1.10 -20.08 8.84
C MET A 33 0.44 -19.74 10.19
N THR A 34 -0.22 -18.61 10.29
CA THR A 34 -1.13 -18.29 11.39
C THR A 34 -2.40 -19.09 11.18
N THR A 35 -2.60 -20.11 12.00
CA THR A 35 -3.83 -20.89 12.08
C THR A 35 -4.97 -20.03 12.63
N LEU A 36 -6.21 -20.31 12.22
CA LEU A 36 -7.41 -19.80 12.91
C LEU A 36 -7.35 -20.27 14.37
N SER A 37 -7.22 -19.35 15.31
CA SER A 37 -7.36 -19.66 16.73
C SER A 37 -8.11 -18.53 17.45
N PRO A 38 -8.84 -18.85 18.54
CA PRO A 38 -9.39 -17.85 19.47
C PRO A 38 -8.34 -16.86 19.98
N GLU A 39 -7.06 -17.25 19.98
CA GLU A 39 -5.93 -16.39 20.38
C GLU A 39 -5.74 -15.22 19.41
N ASN A 40 -5.97 -15.39 18.11
CA ASN A 40 -5.91 -14.29 17.14
C ASN A 40 -7.04 -13.28 17.36
N SER A 41 -8.24 -13.75 17.71
CA SER A 41 -9.38 -12.88 18.07
C SER A 41 -9.06 -12.09 19.34
N LEU A 42 -8.54 -12.75 20.38
CA LEU A 42 -8.16 -12.10 21.63
C LEU A 42 -7.04 -11.08 21.42
N SER A 43 -5.98 -11.45 20.70
CA SER A 43 -4.85 -10.57 20.38
C SER A 43 -5.31 -9.33 19.62
N ALA A 44 -6.18 -9.48 18.62
CA ALA A 44 -6.70 -8.35 17.87
C ALA A 44 -7.54 -7.39 18.73
N ARG A 45 -8.37 -7.91 19.66
CA ARG A 45 -9.09 -7.06 20.63
C ARG A 45 -8.13 -6.32 21.54
N GLN A 46 -7.11 -7.00 22.04
CA GLN A 46 -6.10 -6.40 22.92
C GLN A 46 -5.38 -5.24 22.22
N SER A 47 -4.93 -5.45 20.98
CA SER A 47 -4.31 -4.39 20.18
C SER A 47 -5.29 -3.25 19.90
N ALA A 48 -6.56 -3.54 19.57
CA ALA A 48 -7.59 -2.52 19.37
C ALA A 48 -7.79 -1.62 20.59
N THR A 49 -7.92 -2.23 21.78
CA THR A 49 -8.05 -1.50 23.04
C THR A 49 -6.78 -0.70 23.35
N PHE A 50 -5.60 -1.29 23.14
CA PHE A 50 -4.32 -0.63 23.41
C PHE A 50 -4.13 0.63 22.56
N ILE A 51 -4.49 0.58 21.27
CA ILE A 51 -4.38 1.70 20.34
C ILE A 51 -5.15 2.93 20.87
N LEU A 52 -6.40 2.73 21.32
CA LEU A 52 -7.25 3.83 21.79
C LEU A 52 -6.83 4.39 23.15
N GLU A 53 -6.30 3.54 24.03
CA GLU A 53 -5.86 3.97 25.36
C GLU A 53 -4.54 4.75 25.33
N LYS A 54 -3.89 4.90 24.16
CA LYS A 54 -2.64 5.65 23.91
C LYS A 54 -1.59 5.44 25.01
N ARG A 55 -1.45 4.20 25.50
CA ARG A 55 -0.65 3.90 26.72
C ARG A 55 0.84 4.18 26.55
N LYS A 56 1.35 4.22 25.31
CA LYS A 56 2.77 4.48 25.00
C LYS A 56 2.92 5.35 23.75
N PRO A 57 3.94 6.23 23.69
CA PRO A 57 4.22 7.03 22.49
C PRO A 57 4.61 6.15 21.29
N PRO A 58 4.60 6.70 20.06
CA PRO A 58 5.13 6.03 18.88
C PRO A 58 6.55 5.53 19.09
N ILE A 59 6.94 4.49 18.36
CA ILE A 59 8.30 3.92 18.47
C ILE A 59 9.31 4.97 18.02
N ASP A 60 10.13 5.44 18.96
CA ASP A 60 11.17 6.42 18.71
C ASP A 60 12.49 5.78 18.27
N LYS A 61 13.49 6.61 17.97
CA LYS A 61 14.78 6.14 17.45
C LYS A 61 15.54 5.29 18.46
N THR A 62 15.46 5.63 19.75
CA THR A 62 16.12 4.90 20.83
C THR A 62 15.54 3.49 20.97
N GLU A 63 14.22 3.38 20.97
CA GLU A 63 13.53 2.10 21.04
C GLU A 63 13.76 1.27 19.77
N TRP A 64 13.69 1.88 18.59
CA TRP A 64 13.97 1.20 17.33
C TRP A 64 15.39 0.61 17.29
N ASP A 65 16.39 1.39 17.70
CA ASP A 65 17.78 0.94 17.73
C ASP A 65 17.99 -0.21 18.72
N SER A 66 17.21 -0.26 19.81
CA SER A 66 17.22 -1.36 20.78
C SER A 66 16.70 -2.69 20.23
N PHE A 67 16.04 -2.68 19.06
CA PHE A 67 15.61 -3.91 18.40
C PHE A 67 16.74 -4.65 17.69
N PHE A 68 17.92 -4.04 17.58
CA PHE A 68 19.07 -4.60 16.89
C PHE A 68 20.24 -4.89 17.84
N ASP A 69 21.06 -5.87 17.49
CA ASP A 69 22.34 -6.14 18.16
C ASP A 69 23.45 -5.19 17.67
N GLU A 70 24.65 -5.34 18.22
CA GLU A 70 25.83 -4.53 17.87
C GLU A 70 26.21 -4.63 16.38
N ASN A 71 25.93 -5.77 15.74
CA ASN A 71 26.18 -6.02 14.32
C ASN A 71 25.03 -5.53 13.43
N GLY A 72 23.92 -5.08 14.02
CA GLY A 72 22.73 -4.62 13.33
C GLY A 72 21.78 -5.73 12.88
N HIS A 73 21.89 -6.96 13.40
CA HIS A 73 20.88 -7.99 13.25
C HIS A 73 19.74 -7.78 14.24
N LEU A 74 18.56 -8.35 13.97
CA LEU A 74 17.43 -8.28 14.89
C LEU A 74 17.70 -9.06 16.18
N ALA A 75 17.65 -8.36 17.31
CA ALA A 75 17.60 -8.94 18.65
C ALA A 75 16.15 -9.27 19.08
N LYS A 76 15.14 -8.61 18.49
CA LYS A 76 13.71 -8.88 18.71
C LYS A 76 13.11 -9.59 17.50
N SER A 77 12.08 -10.42 17.71
CA SER A 77 11.40 -11.09 16.59
C SER A 77 10.72 -10.05 15.68
N ARG A 78 10.66 -10.34 14.38
CA ARG A 78 9.90 -9.53 13.42
C ARG A 78 8.45 -9.36 13.87
N ASP A 79 7.87 -10.43 14.42
CA ASP A 79 6.49 -10.43 14.91
C ASP A 79 6.27 -9.39 16.01
N PHE A 80 7.16 -9.37 17.01
CA PHE A 80 7.14 -8.40 18.10
C PHE A 80 7.20 -6.96 17.58
N ILE A 81 8.10 -6.69 16.62
CA ILE A 81 8.25 -5.36 16.02
C ILE A 81 6.98 -4.96 15.26
N CYS A 82 6.44 -5.87 14.44
CA CYS A 82 5.22 -5.62 13.67
C CYS A 82 3.99 -5.37 14.55
N VAL A 83 3.85 -6.07 15.69
CA VAL A 83 2.78 -5.81 16.66
C VAL A 83 2.94 -4.44 17.32
N ASN A 84 4.16 -4.05 17.71
CA ASN A 84 4.39 -2.70 18.27
C ASN A 84 4.09 -1.60 17.23
N ILE A 85 4.39 -1.81 15.95
CA ILE A 85 4.04 -0.87 14.88
C ILE A 85 2.52 -0.79 14.69
N LEU A 86 1.81 -1.93 14.73
CA LEU A 86 0.34 -1.96 14.71
C LEU A 86 -0.22 -1.10 15.86
N GLU A 87 0.29 -1.29 17.06
CA GLU A 87 -0.27 -0.73 18.29
C GLU A 87 0.10 0.74 18.54
N ARG A 88 1.24 1.21 18.04
CA ARG A 88 1.82 2.51 18.42
C ARG A 88 2.23 3.40 17.25
N GLY A 89 2.39 2.83 16.05
CA GLY A 89 2.98 3.53 14.91
C GLY A 89 4.45 3.89 15.10
N LEU A 90 5.00 4.62 14.14
CA LEU A 90 6.41 5.04 14.13
C LEU A 90 6.57 6.54 14.27
N HIS A 91 7.57 6.95 15.06
CA HIS A 91 8.01 8.34 15.11
C HIS A 91 8.61 8.78 13.75
N PRO A 92 8.40 10.04 13.30
CA PRO A 92 8.90 10.51 11.99
C PRO A 92 10.39 10.23 11.72
N PHE A 93 11.26 10.36 12.74
CA PHE A 93 12.71 10.08 12.61
C PHE A 93 13.07 8.60 12.38
N VAL A 94 12.16 7.67 12.63
CA VAL A 94 12.37 6.22 12.42
C VAL A 94 11.74 5.74 11.11
N ARG A 95 10.68 6.43 10.67
CA ARG A 95 9.81 6.01 9.58
C ARG A 95 10.56 5.54 8.34
N THR A 96 11.48 6.35 7.83
CA THR A 96 12.25 6.02 6.62
C THR A 96 13.07 4.74 6.77
N GLU A 97 13.70 4.51 7.92
CA GLU A 97 14.48 3.30 8.17
C GLU A 97 13.57 2.07 8.32
N ALA A 98 12.53 2.18 9.14
CA ALA A 98 11.57 1.10 9.36
C ALA A 98 10.86 0.69 8.06
N TRP A 99 10.49 1.65 7.21
CA TRP A 99 9.87 1.37 5.92
C TRP A 99 10.76 0.58 4.98
N LYS A 100 12.09 0.75 5.05
CA LYS A 100 13.00 -0.10 4.28
C LYS A 100 12.89 -1.57 4.70
N PHE A 101 12.68 -1.88 5.98
CA PHE A 101 12.40 -3.25 6.41
C PHE A 101 10.98 -3.73 6.06
N LEU A 102 9.97 -2.90 6.33
CA LEU A 102 8.55 -3.25 6.11
C LEU A 102 8.23 -3.55 4.63
N THR A 103 8.82 -2.78 3.71
CA THR A 103 8.65 -2.95 2.26
C THR A 103 9.51 -4.08 1.68
N GLY A 104 10.54 -4.53 2.41
CA GLY A 104 11.50 -5.52 1.94
C GLY A 104 12.68 -4.93 1.15
N TYR A 105 12.88 -3.61 1.19
CA TYR A 105 14.11 -2.98 0.72
C TYR A 105 15.33 -3.56 1.46
N TYR A 106 15.23 -3.71 2.78
CA TYR A 106 16.15 -4.47 3.61
C TYR A 106 15.56 -5.83 3.96
N SER A 107 16.43 -6.85 4.02
CA SER A 107 16.09 -8.12 4.63
C SER A 107 16.08 -7.97 6.14
N TRP A 108 15.05 -8.52 6.81
CA TRP A 108 15.01 -8.61 8.28
C TRP A 108 16.15 -9.45 8.89
N GLN A 109 16.86 -10.22 8.06
CA GLN A 109 18.01 -11.03 8.46
C GLN A 109 19.35 -10.34 8.19
N SER A 110 19.34 -9.12 7.61
CA SER A 110 20.58 -8.43 7.23
C SER A 110 21.31 -7.83 8.42
N SER A 111 22.64 -7.79 8.34
CA SER A 111 23.51 -6.98 9.20
C SER A 111 23.53 -5.50 8.77
N ARG A 112 24.13 -4.63 9.60
CA ARG A 112 24.35 -3.22 9.25
C ARG A 112 25.20 -3.06 7.99
N ASP A 113 26.29 -3.81 7.88
CA ASP A 113 27.21 -3.71 6.74
C ASP A 113 26.56 -4.17 5.43
N GLU A 114 25.77 -5.24 5.47
CA GLU A 114 24.97 -5.68 4.33
C GLU A 114 23.98 -4.60 3.88
N ARG A 115 23.34 -3.89 4.82
CA ARG A 115 22.43 -2.78 4.49
C ARG A 115 23.16 -1.62 3.82
N LEU A 116 24.36 -1.26 4.28
CA LEU A 116 25.20 -0.24 3.63
C LEU A 116 25.59 -0.64 2.20
N MET A 117 25.88 -1.92 1.97
CA MET A 117 26.12 -2.46 0.62
C MET A 117 24.86 -2.39 -0.25
N VAL A 118 23.69 -2.73 0.30
CA VAL A 118 22.40 -2.64 -0.40
C VAL A 118 22.13 -1.20 -0.83
N ASP A 119 22.26 -0.22 0.07
CA ASP A 119 22.05 1.20 -0.23
C ASP A 119 23.00 1.68 -1.34
N SER A 120 24.28 1.33 -1.23
CA SER A 120 25.31 1.69 -2.23
C SER A 120 25.00 1.10 -3.60
N ASN A 121 24.59 -0.16 -3.65
CA ASN A 121 24.22 -0.83 -4.88
C ASN A 121 22.94 -0.24 -5.49
N ARG A 122 21.92 0.04 -4.67
CA ARG A 122 20.66 0.65 -5.10
C ARG A 122 20.87 2.04 -5.66
N ARG A 123 21.72 2.85 -5.05
CA ARG A 123 22.13 4.16 -5.57
C ARG A 123 22.79 4.04 -6.94
N ARG A 124 23.74 3.10 -7.10
CA ARG A 124 24.41 2.85 -8.39
C ARG A 124 23.43 2.38 -9.46
N ASN A 125 22.56 1.43 -9.13
CA ASN A 125 21.56 0.89 -10.03
C ASN A 125 20.55 1.95 -10.47
N TYR A 126 20.13 2.83 -9.57
CA TYR A 126 19.26 3.95 -9.91
C TYR A 126 19.93 4.91 -10.89
N LYS A 127 21.21 5.24 -10.68
CA LYS A 127 21.98 6.08 -11.61
C LYS A 127 22.08 5.44 -13.00
N ALA A 128 22.39 4.14 -13.06
CA ALA A 128 22.45 3.39 -14.31
C ALA A 128 21.08 3.34 -15.01
N LEU A 129 19.99 3.17 -14.24
CA LEU A 129 18.62 3.19 -14.76
C LEU A 129 18.26 4.55 -15.36
N CYS A 130 18.63 5.67 -14.72
CA CYS A 130 18.42 7.01 -15.26
C CYS A 130 19.15 7.19 -16.61
N GLN A 131 20.42 6.79 -16.67
CA GLN A 131 21.22 6.88 -17.90
C GLN A 131 20.67 5.98 -19.01
N MET A 132 20.16 4.80 -18.66
CA MET A 132 19.49 3.91 -19.62
C MET A 132 18.22 4.57 -20.15
N TYR A 133 17.37 5.10 -19.27
CA TYR A 133 16.11 5.74 -19.61
C TYR A 133 16.30 6.90 -20.59
N GLU A 134 17.26 7.79 -20.33
CA GLU A 134 17.61 8.91 -21.21
C GLU A 134 17.95 8.44 -22.64
N LYS A 135 18.64 7.30 -22.78
CA LYS A 135 19.02 6.76 -24.10
C LYS A 135 17.86 6.09 -24.83
N ILE A 136 16.96 5.43 -24.11
CA ILE A 136 15.84 4.69 -24.72
C ILE A 136 14.58 5.54 -24.91
N GLN A 137 14.48 6.68 -24.24
CA GLN A 137 13.30 7.54 -24.30
C GLN A 137 12.87 7.87 -25.74
N PRO A 138 13.76 8.25 -26.67
CA PRO A 138 13.36 8.49 -28.06
C PRO A 138 12.79 7.25 -28.75
N LEU A 139 13.26 6.05 -28.39
CA LEU A 139 12.72 4.80 -28.92
C LEU A 139 11.33 4.49 -28.35
N LEU A 140 11.11 4.77 -27.05
CA LEU A 140 9.80 4.59 -26.42
C LEU A 140 8.75 5.51 -27.05
N GLU A 141 9.11 6.77 -27.33
CA GLU A 141 8.21 7.76 -27.96
C GLU A 141 7.81 7.35 -29.38
N ASN A 142 8.70 6.69 -30.12
CA ASN A 142 8.46 6.29 -31.51
C ASN A 142 7.85 4.89 -31.67
N LEU A 143 8.16 3.95 -30.77
CA LEU A 143 7.83 2.53 -30.94
C LEU A 143 6.76 2.02 -29.97
N HIS A 144 6.54 2.72 -28.86
CA HIS A 144 5.61 2.26 -27.82
C HIS A 144 4.38 3.18 -27.79
N GLY A 145 3.32 2.78 -28.50
CA GLY A 145 2.13 3.62 -28.73
C GLY A 145 1.52 4.23 -27.46
N ASN A 146 1.57 3.50 -26.34
CA ASN A 146 0.99 3.95 -25.06
C ASN A 146 1.95 4.81 -24.22
N PHE A 147 3.24 4.92 -24.57
CA PHE A 147 4.21 5.66 -23.76
C PHE A 147 3.93 7.16 -23.77
N THR A 148 3.71 7.73 -24.95
CA THR A 148 3.41 9.17 -25.11
C THR A 148 2.13 9.54 -24.38
N GLU A 149 1.08 8.72 -24.49
CA GLU A 149 -0.16 8.90 -23.75
C GLU A 149 0.07 8.82 -22.23
N THR A 150 0.79 7.81 -21.77
CA THR A 150 1.12 7.65 -20.34
C THR A 150 1.90 8.85 -19.80
N ARG A 151 2.90 9.33 -20.54
CA ARG A 151 3.68 10.51 -20.18
C ARG A 151 2.80 11.75 -20.07
N ASN A 152 1.89 11.95 -21.02
CA ASN A 152 0.94 13.07 -20.98
C ASN A 152 -0.02 12.98 -19.78
N ASN A 153 -0.50 11.77 -19.47
CA ASN A 153 -1.35 11.53 -18.30
C ASN A 153 -0.60 11.84 -16.99
N ILE A 154 0.66 11.40 -16.87
CA ILE A 154 1.53 11.73 -15.72
C ILE A 154 1.70 13.26 -15.61
N ALA A 155 2.05 13.94 -16.70
CA ALA A 155 2.27 15.38 -16.70
C ALA A 155 1.00 16.15 -16.30
N TYR A 156 -0.16 15.74 -16.83
CA TYR A 156 -1.46 16.33 -16.52
C TYR A 156 -1.81 16.19 -15.02
N ASP A 157 -1.60 14.99 -14.47
CA ASP A 157 -1.85 14.71 -13.06
C ASP A 157 -0.91 15.51 -12.14
N ILE A 158 0.38 15.59 -12.46
CA ILE A 158 1.38 16.35 -11.69
C ILE A 158 1.06 17.84 -11.68
N GLN A 159 0.57 18.40 -12.79
CA GLN A 159 0.23 19.82 -12.85
C GLN A 159 -0.80 20.23 -11.79
N ARG A 160 -1.70 19.31 -11.44
CA ARG A 160 -2.78 19.52 -10.46
C ARG A 160 -2.37 19.24 -9.01
N LEU A 161 -1.16 18.73 -8.80
CA LEU A 161 -0.63 18.46 -7.46
C LEU A 161 -0.25 19.77 -6.76
N TYR A 162 -0.73 19.93 -5.53
CA TYR A 162 -0.33 21.01 -4.65
C TYR A 162 1.10 20.76 -4.17
N ASP A 163 2.02 21.64 -4.57
CA ASP A 163 3.47 21.48 -4.40
C ASP A 163 4.10 22.53 -3.50
N LYS A 164 3.29 23.35 -2.83
CA LYS A 164 3.76 24.41 -1.94
C LYS A 164 3.15 24.26 -0.55
N ASP A 165 3.81 24.74 0.48
CA ASP A 165 3.19 24.88 1.81
C ASP A 165 2.34 26.17 1.90
N PRO A 166 1.61 26.42 3.00
CA PRO A 166 0.86 27.67 3.18
C PRO A 166 1.71 28.95 3.12
N LEU A 167 3.03 28.83 3.30
CA LEU A 167 3.99 29.94 3.22
C LEU A 167 4.55 30.11 1.80
N GLY A 168 4.18 29.24 0.85
CA GLY A 168 4.63 29.27 -0.53
C GLY A 168 5.96 28.55 -0.79
N ASN A 169 6.55 27.88 0.20
CA ASN A 169 7.77 27.11 0.01
C ASN A 169 7.48 25.85 -0.81
N VAL A 170 8.39 25.52 -1.73
CA VAL A 170 8.26 24.29 -2.53
C VAL A 170 8.37 23.08 -1.61
N LEU A 171 7.27 22.37 -1.47
CA LEU A 171 7.13 21.17 -0.68
C LEU A 171 7.60 19.93 -1.46
N VAL A 172 7.40 19.93 -2.78
CA VAL A 172 7.62 18.75 -3.65
C VAL A 172 8.28 19.16 -4.96
N ASP A 173 9.33 18.44 -5.36
CA ASP A 173 9.96 18.59 -6.68
C ASP A 173 9.17 17.77 -7.72
N LYS A 174 8.33 18.48 -8.49
CA LYS A 174 7.51 17.91 -9.57
C LYS A 174 8.32 17.19 -10.65
N LYS A 175 9.55 17.65 -10.94
CA LYS A 175 10.41 17.01 -11.96
C LYS A 175 10.93 15.67 -11.48
N LYS A 176 11.38 15.59 -10.22
CA LYS A 176 11.79 14.31 -9.60
C LYS A 176 10.62 13.33 -9.50
N LEU A 177 9.43 13.84 -9.22
CA LEU A 177 8.21 13.05 -9.17
C LEU A 177 7.86 12.46 -10.54
N GLU A 178 7.83 13.30 -11.59
CA GLU A 178 7.63 12.87 -12.99
C GLU A 178 8.62 11.78 -13.39
N LYS A 179 9.91 12.02 -13.13
CA LYS A 179 10.97 11.05 -13.43
C LYS A 179 10.77 9.74 -12.68
N THR A 180 10.40 9.79 -11.40
CA THR A 180 10.11 8.58 -10.61
C THR A 180 8.97 7.76 -11.20
N LEU A 181 7.88 8.41 -11.63
CA LEU A 181 6.73 7.75 -12.26
C LEU A 181 7.08 7.14 -13.62
N LEU A 182 7.81 7.87 -14.46
CA LEU A 182 8.24 7.38 -15.78
C LEU A 182 9.19 6.18 -15.65
N LEU A 183 10.15 6.24 -14.72
CA LEU A 183 11.03 5.10 -14.43
C LEU A 183 10.23 3.91 -13.88
N SER A 184 9.25 4.15 -13.01
CA SER A 184 8.35 3.11 -12.49
C SER A 184 7.58 2.43 -13.62
N TYR A 185 7.00 3.20 -14.53
CA TYR A 185 6.27 2.69 -15.69
C TYR A 185 7.14 1.79 -16.57
N VAL A 186 8.37 2.23 -16.89
CA VAL A 186 9.32 1.46 -17.70
C VAL A 186 9.77 0.18 -16.99
N CYS A 187 9.93 0.20 -15.66
CA CYS A 187 10.36 -0.96 -14.89
C CYS A 187 9.24 -1.97 -14.63
N ASN A 188 7.98 -1.51 -14.54
CA ASN A 188 6.84 -2.33 -14.16
C ASN A 188 5.73 -2.31 -15.22
N THR A 189 5.92 -3.12 -16.26
CA THR A 189 4.94 -3.27 -17.35
C THR A 189 3.61 -3.93 -16.93
N LYS A 190 3.47 -4.41 -15.68
CA LYS A 190 2.25 -5.08 -15.20
C LYS A 190 1.34 -4.14 -14.41
N ALA A 191 1.92 -3.22 -13.64
CA ALA A 191 1.15 -2.25 -12.88
C ALA A 191 0.60 -1.13 -13.78
N GLU A 192 1.30 -0.83 -14.88
CA GLU A 192 1.04 0.35 -15.72
C GLU A 192 1.03 1.64 -14.89
N TYR A 193 0.75 2.80 -15.52
CA TYR A 193 0.51 4.02 -14.76
C TYR A 193 -0.96 4.07 -14.34
N GLN A 194 -1.20 4.11 -13.03
CA GLN A 194 -2.53 4.30 -12.47
C GLN A 194 -2.68 5.72 -11.94
N ARG A 195 -3.80 6.36 -12.25
CA ARG A 195 -4.12 7.69 -11.74
C ARG A 195 -4.07 7.69 -10.21
N GLY A 196 -3.37 8.69 -9.68
CA GLY A 196 -3.11 8.86 -8.24
C GLY A 196 -1.77 8.30 -7.76
N PHE A 197 -1.00 7.58 -8.60
CA PHE A 197 0.38 7.24 -8.27
C PHE A 197 1.26 8.49 -8.03
N HIS A 198 0.96 9.61 -8.67
CA HIS A 198 1.62 10.89 -8.39
C HIS A 198 1.38 11.37 -6.95
N GLU A 199 0.17 11.19 -6.41
CA GLU A 199 -0.17 11.51 -5.02
C GLU A 199 0.56 10.56 -4.05
N MET A 200 0.73 9.29 -4.41
CA MET A 200 1.47 8.33 -3.58
C MET A 200 2.97 8.65 -3.58
N VAL A 201 3.58 8.86 -4.74
CA VAL A 201 5.02 9.20 -4.86
C VAL A 201 5.34 10.52 -4.13
N MET A 202 4.40 11.47 -4.09
CA MET A 202 4.53 12.67 -3.28
C MET A 202 4.82 12.32 -1.81
N LEU A 203 4.06 11.42 -1.19
CA LEU A 203 4.28 11.02 0.21
C LEU A 203 5.65 10.37 0.43
N PHE A 204 6.15 9.58 -0.53
CA PHE A 204 7.51 9.06 -0.46
C PHE A 204 8.57 10.16 -0.57
N GLN A 205 8.32 11.22 -1.35
CA GLN A 205 9.26 12.34 -1.49
C GLN A 205 9.29 13.21 -0.22
N LEU A 206 8.14 13.37 0.45
CA LEU A 206 8.06 14.10 1.72
C LEU A 206 8.74 13.36 2.86
N MET A 207 8.68 12.02 2.83
CA MET A 207 9.28 11.17 3.85
C MET A 207 10.81 11.01 3.66
N VAL A 208 11.31 11.07 2.42
CA VAL A 208 12.67 10.63 2.09
C VAL A 208 13.46 11.74 1.38
N GLY A 209 14.63 12.09 1.91
CA GLY A 209 15.44 13.21 1.39
C GLY A 209 16.18 12.95 0.05
N HIS A 210 16.19 11.72 -0.46
CA HIS A 210 16.96 11.36 -1.64
C HIS A 210 16.12 10.68 -2.73
N GLU A 211 16.23 11.19 -3.95
CA GLU A 211 15.47 10.74 -5.13
C GLU A 211 15.58 9.22 -5.40
N HIS A 212 16.79 8.66 -5.30
CA HIS A 212 17.00 7.22 -5.51
C HIS A 212 16.29 6.36 -4.46
N GLU A 213 16.18 6.84 -3.23
CA GLU A 213 15.46 6.14 -2.16
C GLU A 213 13.95 6.27 -2.33
N THR A 214 13.44 7.44 -2.72
CA THR A 214 12.04 7.64 -3.10
C THR A 214 11.61 6.65 -4.19
N PHE A 215 12.42 6.53 -5.26
CA PHE A 215 12.14 5.57 -6.33
C PHE A 215 12.09 4.13 -5.82
N TRP A 216 13.12 3.67 -5.12
CA TRP A 216 13.19 2.27 -4.69
C TRP A 216 12.13 1.93 -3.64
N LEU A 217 11.91 2.80 -2.65
CA LEU A 217 10.85 2.59 -1.65
C LEU A 217 9.48 2.52 -2.31
N PHE A 218 9.19 3.37 -3.30
CA PHE A 218 7.95 3.27 -4.07
C PHE A 218 7.84 1.95 -4.85
N GLN A 219 8.91 1.49 -5.50
CA GLN A 219 8.92 0.20 -6.19
C GLN A 219 8.66 -0.98 -5.24
N PHE A 220 9.35 -1.00 -4.09
CA PHE A 220 9.17 -2.06 -3.11
C PHE A 220 7.80 -1.99 -2.43
N PHE A 221 7.27 -0.79 -2.20
CA PHE A 221 5.91 -0.60 -1.72
C PHE A 221 4.90 -1.20 -2.71
N LEU A 222 4.93 -0.79 -3.98
CA LEU A 222 4.03 -1.35 -4.99
C LEU A 222 4.13 -2.86 -5.11
N GLN A 223 5.35 -3.41 -5.06
CA GLN A 223 5.54 -4.86 -5.07
C GLN A 223 4.93 -5.54 -3.83
N LYS A 224 5.10 -4.93 -2.66
CA LYS A 224 4.57 -5.45 -1.39
C LYS A 224 3.04 -5.39 -1.33
N THR A 225 2.45 -4.36 -1.93
CA THR A 225 1.01 -4.06 -1.86
C THR A 225 0.27 -4.32 -3.18
N GLU A 226 0.86 -5.04 -4.14
CA GLU A 226 0.26 -5.25 -5.47
C GLU A 226 -1.13 -5.91 -5.42
N HIS A 227 -1.32 -6.83 -4.47
CA HIS A 227 -2.59 -7.52 -4.21
C HIS A 227 -3.62 -6.64 -3.50
N SER A 228 -3.22 -5.44 -3.07
CA SER A 228 -4.10 -4.42 -2.49
C SER A 228 -4.42 -3.35 -3.53
N CYS A 229 -3.40 -2.62 -4.03
CA CYS A 229 -3.60 -1.30 -4.66
C CYS A 229 -3.46 -1.24 -6.18
N VAL A 230 -3.07 -2.33 -6.85
CA VAL A 230 -2.95 -2.37 -8.31
C VAL A 230 -4.25 -2.87 -8.90
N ILE A 231 -4.93 -2.04 -9.71
CA ILE A 231 -6.27 -2.34 -10.28
C ILE A 231 -6.31 -3.71 -10.95
N ASN A 232 -5.33 -3.99 -11.81
CA ASN A 232 -5.28 -5.21 -12.63
C ASN A 232 -4.82 -6.46 -11.86
N ILE A 233 -4.56 -6.37 -10.55
CA ILE A 233 -4.03 -7.47 -9.73
C ILE A 233 -4.94 -7.74 -8.53
N GLY A 234 -5.15 -6.74 -7.68
CA GLY A 234 -5.69 -6.92 -6.34
C GLY A 234 -7.09 -6.35 -6.13
N VAL A 235 -7.37 -5.20 -6.73
CA VAL A 235 -8.53 -4.35 -6.36
C VAL A 235 -9.86 -5.08 -6.51
N GLY A 236 -10.09 -5.79 -7.63
CA GLY A 236 -11.33 -6.55 -7.84
C GLY A 236 -11.58 -7.58 -6.74
N LYS A 237 -10.56 -8.37 -6.38
CA LYS A 237 -10.68 -9.36 -5.30
C LYS A 237 -10.95 -8.72 -3.95
N ASN A 238 -10.34 -7.56 -3.65
CA ASN A 238 -10.63 -6.84 -2.41
C ASN A 238 -12.09 -6.37 -2.34
N LEU A 239 -12.66 -5.91 -3.45
CA LEU A 239 -14.07 -5.48 -3.53
C LEU A 239 -15.04 -6.66 -3.37
N ASP A 240 -14.74 -7.81 -3.97
CA ASP A 240 -15.53 -9.03 -3.81
C ASP A 240 -15.51 -9.53 -2.35
N MET A 241 -14.34 -9.47 -1.70
CA MET A 241 -14.21 -9.85 -0.30
C MET A 241 -14.87 -8.82 0.63
N LEU A 242 -14.80 -7.53 0.32
CA LEU A 242 -15.54 -6.49 1.03
C LEU A 242 -17.04 -6.75 0.99
N ASN A 243 -17.60 -7.06 -0.19
CA ASN A 243 -19.01 -7.40 -0.33
C ASN A 243 -19.40 -8.65 0.50
N SER A 244 -18.50 -9.64 0.54
CA SER A 244 -18.68 -10.86 1.33
C SER A 244 -18.65 -10.56 2.84
N VAL A 245 -17.77 -9.68 3.30
CA VAL A 245 -17.71 -9.22 4.70
C VAL A 245 -18.97 -8.45 5.08
N ILE A 246 -19.45 -7.53 4.24
CA ILE A 246 -20.67 -6.76 4.48
C ILE A 246 -21.87 -7.72 4.60
N THR A 247 -21.99 -8.67 3.68
CA THR A 247 -23.11 -9.65 3.70
C THR A 247 -23.11 -10.50 4.98
N LEU A 248 -21.94 -10.84 5.50
CA LEU A 248 -21.80 -11.66 6.71
C LEU A 248 -22.06 -10.86 8.00
N LEU A 249 -21.56 -9.63 8.07
CA LEU A 249 -21.59 -8.82 9.29
C LEU A 249 -22.81 -7.91 9.38
N ASP A 250 -23.33 -7.45 8.25
CA ASP A 250 -24.38 -6.42 8.18
C ASP A 250 -25.35 -6.68 7.01
N PRO A 251 -26.25 -7.68 7.14
CA PRO A 251 -27.17 -8.06 6.07
C PRO A 251 -28.12 -6.95 5.62
N GLU A 252 -28.52 -6.06 6.54
CA GLU A 252 -29.37 -4.90 6.23
C GLU A 252 -28.65 -3.94 5.27
N PHE A 253 -27.40 -3.58 5.58
CA PHE A 253 -26.61 -2.72 4.71
C PHE A 253 -26.26 -3.41 3.38
N ALA A 254 -26.06 -4.74 3.40
CA ALA A 254 -25.83 -5.51 2.18
C ALA A 254 -27.04 -5.43 1.22
N GLU A 255 -28.26 -5.57 1.74
CA GLU A 255 -29.48 -5.44 0.92
C GLU A 255 -29.70 -4.01 0.41
N HIS A 256 -29.38 -2.99 1.22
CA HIS A 256 -29.36 -1.60 0.75
C HIS A 256 -28.43 -1.42 -0.46
N LEU A 257 -27.16 -1.84 -0.34
CA LEU A 257 -26.17 -1.71 -1.42
C LEU A 257 -26.59 -2.49 -2.67
N LYS A 258 -27.15 -3.68 -2.49
CA LYS A 258 -27.69 -4.49 -3.59
C LYS A 258 -28.87 -3.80 -4.29
N GLY A 259 -29.74 -3.14 -3.53
CA GLY A 259 -30.83 -2.30 -4.05
C GLY A 259 -30.36 -1.11 -4.89
N LYS A 260 -29.11 -0.64 -4.69
CA LYS A 260 -28.46 0.39 -5.51
C LYS A 260 -27.76 -0.15 -6.75
N GLY A 261 -27.74 -1.46 -6.94
CA GLY A 261 -27.15 -2.16 -8.07
C GLY A 261 -25.75 -2.71 -7.78
N SER A 262 -25.29 -3.62 -8.65
CA SER A 262 -24.00 -4.33 -8.51
C SER A 262 -22.78 -3.40 -8.49
N GLY A 263 -22.92 -2.15 -8.93
CA GLY A 263 -21.87 -1.14 -8.93
C GLY A 263 -21.63 -0.45 -7.57
N ALA A 264 -22.50 -0.62 -6.58
CA ALA A 264 -22.43 0.14 -5.32
C ALA A 264 -21.10 -0.11 -4.58
N VAL A 265 -20.76 -1.38 -4.30
CA VAL A 265 -19.46 -1.71 -3.70
C VAL A 265 -18.31 -1.41 -4.66
N GLN A 266 -18.50 -1.66 -5.96
CA GLN A 266 -17.45 -1.47 -6.96
C GLN A 266 -16.99 -0.01 -7.10
N SER A 267 -17.87 0.96 -6.84
CA SER A 267 -17.52 2.38 -6.79
C SER A 267 -16.45 2.73 -5.74
N LEU A 268 -16.24 1.86 -4.73
CA LEU A 268 -15.27 2.04 -3.65
C LEU A 268 -13.83 1.69 -4.05
N PHE A 269 -13.60 1.26 -5.30
CA PHE A 269 -12.27 0.94 -5.81
C PHE A 269 -11.17 1.99 -5.55
N PRO A 270 -11.43 3.33 -5.49
CA PRO A 270 -10.39 4.32 -5.27
C PRO A 270 -9.71 4.19 -3.90
N TRP A 271 -10.41 3.67 -2.89
CA TRP A 271 -9.82 3.40 -1.58
C TRP A 271 -8.67 2.42 -1.67
N PHE A 272 -8.87 1.30 -2.35
CA PHE A 272 -7.83 0.29 -2.51
C PHE A 272 -6.70 0.80 -3.41
N CYS A 273 -7.03 1.50 -4.49
CA CYS A 273 -6.06 2.04 -5.45
C CYS A 273 -5.02 2.97 -4.82
N LEU A 274 -5.42 3.75 -3.81
CA LEU A 274 -4.59 4.75 -3.15
C LEU A 274 -4.29 4.41 -1.70
N CYS A 275 -4.52 3.15 -1.29
CA CYS A 275 -4.34 2.71 0.10
C CYS A 275 -4.97 3.68 1.11
N PHE A 276 -6.21 4.09 0.84
CA PHE A 276 -7.02 5.03 1.65
C PHE A 276 -6.43 6.43 1.82
N GLN A 277 -5.42 6.82 1.05
CA GLN A 277 -4.77 8.14 1.16
C GLN A 277 -5.76 9.30 1.18
N ARG A 278 -6.81 9.25 0.36
CA ARG A 278 -7.81 10.33 0.23
C ARG A 278 -8.83 10.39 1.38
N ALA A 279 -8.87 9.38 2.23
CA ALA A 279 -9.74 9.36 3.41
C ALA A 279 -9.23 10.33 4.49
N PHE A 280 -7.93 10.56 4.56
CA PHE A 280 -7.29 11.34 5.61
C PHE A 280 -6.98 12.77 5.17
N LYS A 281 -6.96 13.69 6.14
CA LYS A 281 -6.57 15.10 5.92
C LYS A 281 -5.09 15.36 6.24
N SER A 282 -4.47 14.51 7.07
CA SER A 282 -3.05 14.60 7.43
C SER A 282 -2.22 13.52 6.73
N PHE A 283 -0.98 13.86 6.34
CA PHE A 283 -0.03 12.88 5.83
C PHE A 283 0.42 11.89 6.91
N ASP A 284 0.47 12.31 8.17
CA ASP A 284 0.85 11.41 9.27
C ASP A 284 -0.17 10.29 9.46
N ASP A 285 -1.46 10.56 9.29
CA ASP A 285 -2.50 9.53 9.34
C ASP A 285 -2.39 8.54 8.18
N VAL A 286 -2.07 9.03 6.97
CA VAL A 286 -1.83 8.16 5.82
C VAL A 286 -0.64 7.25 6.06
N TRP A 287 0.50 7.81 6.51
CA TRP A 287 1.68 7.02 6.85
C TRP A 287 1.40 6.03 7.97
N ARG A 288 0.67 6.45 9.02
CA ARG A 288 0.28 5.60 10.13
C ARG A 288 -0.51 4.38 9.68
N LEU A 289 -1.48 4.54 8.79
CA LEU A 289 -2.21 3.41 8.21
C LEU A 289 -1.31 2.54 7.34
N TRP A 290 -0.49 3.14 6.48
CA TRP A 290 0.38 2.38 5.57
C TRP A 290 1.41 1.54 6.33
N GLU A 291 1.93 2.04 7.44
CA GLU A 291 2.79 1.30 8.36
C GLU A 291 2.12 -0.01 8.81
N VAL A 292 0.85 0.06 9.22
CA VAL A 292 0.07 -1.13 9.60
C VAL A 292 -0.14 -2.07 8.42
N LEU A 293 -0.58 -1.55 7.28
CA LEU A 293 -0.82 -2.37 6.08
C LEU A 293 0.45 -3.13 5.65
N LEU A 294 1.62 -2.50 5.77
CA LEU A 294 2.91 -3.13 5.43
C LEU A 294 3.33 -4.21 6.43
N THR A 295 2.90 -4.12 7.69
CA THR A 295 3.20 -5.15 8.71
C THR A 295 2.52 -6.49 8.40
N GLY A 296 1.34 -6.45 7.78
CA GLY A 296 0.46 -7.62 7.62
C GLY A 296 -0.19 -8.05 8.94
N LYS A 297 -0.33 -7.14 9.90
CA LYS A 297 -1.02 -7.32 11.17
C LYS A 297 -2.34 -6.54 11.21
N PRO A 298 -3.34 -6.99 12.00
CA PRO A 298 -3.40 -8.27 12.71
C PRO A 298 -3.55 -9.49 11.78
N CYS A 299 -3.95 -9.27 10.53
CA CYS A 299 -4.19 -10.33 9.55
C CYS A 299 -3.68 -9.95 8.15
N ARG A 300 -3.67 -10.92 7.22
CA ARG A 300 -3.48 -10.61 5.80
C ARG A 300 -4.67 -9.84 5.28
N ASN A 301 -4.46 -9.05 4.22
CA ASN A 301 -5.52 -8.29 3.56
C ASN A 301 -6.34 -7.38 4.49
N PHE A 302 -5.70 -6.85 5.52
CA PHE A 302 -6.31 -5.98 6.52
C PHE A 302 -7.03 -4.75 5.90
N GLN A 303 -6.60 -4.30 4.72
CA GLN A 303 -7.26 -3.24 3.97
C GLN A 303 -8.77 -3.45 3.77
N VAL A 304 -9.25 -4.69 3.66
CA VAL A 304 -10.69 -4.95 3.48
C VAL A 304 -11.47 -4.65 4.76
N LEU A 305 -10.86 -4.88 5.92
CA LEU A 305 -11.47 -4.56 7.21
C LEU A 305 -11.44 -3.06 7.47
N VAL A 306 -10.38 -2.38 7.05
CA VAL A 306 -10.31 -0.90 7.04
C VAL A 306 -11.46 -0.32 6.20
N ALA A 307 -11.67 -0.83 4.98
CA ALA A 307 -12.78 -0.39 4.13
C ALA A 307 -14.14 -0.63 4.77
N TYR A 308 -14.35 -1.81 5.39
CA TYR A 308 -15.60 -2.10 6.09
C TYR A 308 -15.82 -1.16 7.29
N SER A 309 -14.79 -0.90 8.10
CA SER A 309 -14.87 0.05 9.22
C SER A 309 -15.21 1.47 8.76
N MET A 310 -14.66 1.93 7.64
CA MET A 310 -15.06 3.22 7.05
C MET A 310 -16.54 3.23 6.63
N LEU A 311 -17.06 2.14 6.06
CA LEU A 311 -18.48 2.04 5.72
C LEU A 311 -19.36 2.12 6.97
N GLN A 312 -18.94 1.50 8.07
CA GLN A 312 -19.68 1.56 9.33
C GLN A 312 -19.79 2.98 9.88
N MET A 313 -18.78 3.84 9.65
CA MET A 313 -18.81 5.24 10.09
C MET A 313 -19.90 6.09 9.41
N VAL A 314 -20.31 5.71 8.19
CA VAL A 314 -21.35 6.44 7.42
C VAL A 314 -22.63 5.62 7.25
N ARG A 315 -22.72 4.43 7.87
CA ARG A 315 -23.80 3.46 7.65
C ARG A 315 -25.18 4.05 7.87
N GLU A 316 -25.40 4.70 9.02
CA GLU A 316 -26.70 5.27 9.37
C GLU A 316 -27.15 6.32 8.36
N GLN A 317 -26.24 7.24 8.01
CA GLN A 317 -26.50 8.26 6.99
C GLN A 317 -26.80 7.62 5.63
N ALA A 318 -26.03 6.61 5.24
CA ALA A 318 -26.20 5.92 3.97
C ALA A 318 -27.55 5.21 3.84
N LEU A 319 -28.06 4.64 4.94
CA LEU A 319 -29.38 4.00 4.98
C LEU A 319 -30.51 5.05 4.95
N VAL A 320 -30.43 6.08 5.79
CA VAL A 320 -31.45 7.13 5.90
C VAL A 320 -31.59 7.91 4.59
N GLU A 321 -30.48 8.33 4.00
CA GLU A 321 -30.47 9.10 2.75
C GLU A 321 -30.54 8.20 1.50
N SER A 322 -30.56 6.89 1.68
CA SER A 322 -30.57 5.91 0.60
C SER A 322 -29.43 6.14 -0.42
N MET A 323 -28.21 6.29 0.08
CA MET A 323 -27.04 6.67 -0.73
C MET A 323 -26.65 5.60 -1.76
N SER A 324 -26.17 6.04 -2.93
CA SER A 324 -25.45 5.19 -3.89
C SER A 324 -24.00 4.96 -3.45
N GLY A 325 -23.29 4.06 -4.13
CA GLY A 325 -21.87 3.83 -3.86
C GLY A 325 -21.00 5.08 -3.98
N ASP A 326 -21.21 5.89 -5.03
CA ASP A 326 -20.49 7.15 -5.23
C ASP A 326 -20.79 8.17 -4.12
N ALA A 327 -22.04 8.22 -3.64
CA ALA A 327 -22.43 9.09 -2.53
C ALA A 327 -21.81 8.62 -1.20
N ILE A 328 -21.74 7.31 -0.96
CA ILE A 328 -21.03 6.73 0.20
C ILE A 328 -19.53 7.06 0.15
N LEU A 329 -18.90 6.90 -1.02
CA LEU A 329 -17.50 7.26 -1.22
C LEU A 329 -17.25 8.74 -0.90
N LEU A 330 -18.14 9.62 -1.38
CA LEU A 330 -18.05 11.05 -1.11
C LEU A 330 -18.26 11.37 0.37
N ALA A 331 -19.25 10.75 1.02
CA ALA A 331 -19.52 10.93 2.44
C ALA A 331 -18.31 10.51 3.29
N CYS A 332 -17.71 9.36 3.01
CA CYS A 332 -16.51 8.89 3.70
C CYS A 332 -15.31 9.82 3.51
N ASN A 333 -15.08 10.33 2.29
CA ASN A 333 -13.98 11.28 2.03
C ASN A 333 -14.23 12.67 2.65
N SER A 334 -15.47 12.93 3.08
CA SER A 334 -15.90 14.15 3.74
C SER A 334 -15.96 14.01 5.26
N LEU A 335 -15.60 12.84 5.81
CA LEU A 335 -15.46 12.66 7.26
C LEU A 335 -14.45 13.70 7.79
N ILE A 336 -14.93 14.49 8.75
CA ILE A 336 -14.13 15.46 9.47
C ILE A 336 -13.41 14.68 10.58
N ASP A 337 -12.13 14.96 10.79
CA ASP A 337 -11.32 14.40 11.88
C ASP A 337 -11.19 12.88 11.91
N LEU A 338 -11.18 12.20 10.74
CA LEU A 338 -10.86 10.78 10.68
C LEU A 338 -9.42 10.52 11.19
N ASP A 339 -9.30 10.01 12.40
CA ASP A 339 -8.04 9.62 13.04
C ASP A 339 -7.63 8.20 12.62
N ALA A 340 -6.36 8.02 12.25
CA ALA A 340 -5.87 6.72 11.79
C ALA A 340 -5.91 5.64 12.88
N ASP A 341 -5.58 5.98 14.13
CA ASP A 341 -5.60 5.02 15.25
C ASP A 341 -7.03 4.56 15.55
N GLU A 342 -8.01 5.46 15.51
CA GLU A 342 -9.43 5.11 15.64
C GLU A 342 -9.88 4.14 14.54
N LEU A 343 -9.53 4.42 13.28
CA LEU A 343 -9.87 3.55 12.17
C LEU A 343 -9.19 2.18 12.25
N ILE A 344 -7.89 2.14 12.59
CA ILE A 344 -7.12 0.90 12.76
C ILE A 344 -7.72 0.08 13.91
N SER A 345 -8.06 0.71 15.04
CA SER A 345 -8.69 0.05 16.18
C SER A 345 -10.05 -0.56 15.82
N ALA A 346 -10.90 0.21 15.14
CA ALA A 346 -12.19 -0.27 14.64
C ALA A 346 -12.02 -1.50 13.72
N ALA A 347 -11.05 -1.45 12.80
CA ALA A 347 -10.78 -2.57 11.89
C ALA A 347 -10.22 -3.81 12.63
N CYS A 348 -9.43 -3.62 13.70
CA CYS A 348 -9.00 -4.71 14.56
C CYS A 348 -10.18 -5.35 15.32
N MET A 349 -11.15 -4.55 15.78
CA MET A 349 -12.37 -5.06 16.40
C MET A 349 -13.24 -5.87 15.43
N VAL A 350 -13.38 -5.39 14.19
CA VAL A 350 -14.06 -6.14 13.11
C VAL A 350 -13.37 -7.47 12.86
N TYR A 351 -12.04 -7.50 12.79
CA TYR A 351 -11.29 -8.76 12.64
C TYR A 351 -11.58 -9.72 13.80
N ALA A 352 -11.55 -9.22 15.03
CA ALA A 352 -11.84 -10.03 16.20
C ALA A 352 -13.27 -10.60 16.21
N GLU A 353 -14.25 -9.82 15.79
CA GLU A 353 -15.64 -10.27 15.62
C GLU A 353 -15.76 -11.33 14.53
N LEU A 354 -15.15 -11.12 13.36
CA LEU A 354 -15.13 -12.11 12.29
C LEU A 354 -14.59 -13.45 12.80
N MET A 355 -13.49 -13.45 13.56
CA MET A 355 -12.90 -14.68 14.09
C MET A 355 -13.77 -15.42 15.12
N GLN A 356 -14.88 -14.83 15.58
CA GLN A 356 -15.86 -15.48 16.46
C GLN A 356 -17.08 -16.04 15.74
N LYS A 357 -17.25 -15.71 14.45
CA LYS A 357 -18.36 -16.19 13.62
C LYS A 357 -17.95 -17.42 12.82
N GLU A 358 -18.94 -18.14 12.29
CA GLU A 358 -18.72 -19.17 11.27
C GLU A 358 -18.36 -18.51 9.93
N VAL A 359 -17.08 -18.15 9.77
CA VAL A 359 -16.60 -17.50 8.57
C VAL A 359 -16.52 -18.52 7.40
N PRO A 360 -17.07 -18.18 6.21
CA PRO A 360 -16.89 -18.98 5.00
C PRO A 360 -15.42 -19.21 4.66
N GLN A 361 -15.10 -20.39 4.10
CA GLN A 361 -13.72 -20.75 3.76
C GLN A 361 -12.99 -19.73 2.85
N PRO A 362 -13.62 -19.12 1.82
CA PRO A 362 -12.96 -18.10 1.01
C PRO A 362 -12.50 -16.88 1.81
N LEU A 363 -13.29 -16.45 2.81
CA LEU A 363 -12.92 -15.34 3.69
C LEU A 363 -11.81 -15.74 4.67
N LYS A 364 -11.84 -16.97 5.19
CA LYS A 364 -10.74 -17.52 6.00
C LYS A 364 -9.42 -17.51 5.23
N ASP A 365 -9.40 -18.11 4.05
CA ASP A 365 -8.19 -18.17 3.20
C ASP A 365 -7.70 -16.79 2.76
N PHE A 366 -8.59 -15.79 2.73
CA PHE A 366 -8.24 -14.43 2.38
C PHE A 366 -7.56 -13.68 3.52
N PHE A 367 -7.94 -13.91 4.78
CA PHE A 367 -7.36 -13.21 5.94
C PHE A 367 -6.20 -13.98 6.62
N LEU A 368 -6.03 -15.28 6.33
CA LEU A 368 -4.93 -16.15 6.83
C LEU A 368 -3.71 -16.17 5.89
#